data_AF-A0A1I5HXQ8-F1
#
_entry.id   AF-A0A1I5HXQ8-F1
#
_cell.length_a   1.000
_cell.length_b   1.000
_cell.length_c   1.000
_cell.angle_alpha   90.00
_cell.angle_beta   90.00
_cell.angle_gamma   90.00
#
_symmetry.space_group_name_H-M   'P 1'
#
loop_
_entity.id
_entity.type
_entity.pdbx_description
1 polymer ?
#
loop_
_entity_poly.entity_id
_entity_poly.type
_entity_poly.pdbx_seq_one_letter_code
_entity_poly.pdbx_strand_id
1 'polypeptide(L)'
;MWDAVLGDFELEEHELALLREAVRCVDTLDQLDAIVRADSGPIDPSGRVHPGVVEARQLRVTLARVLAALRLPSGDEDEARPQRRAGVRGTYATGGGQAPRLRRVR
;
A
#
# COMPACT_ATOMS: atom_id res chain seq x y z
N MET A 1 4.02 -14.31 17.19
CA MET A 1 3.20 -13.26 16.54
C MET A 1 2.35 -13.87 15.42
N TRP A 2 2.92 -14.65 14.50
CA TRP A 2 2.18 -15.28 13.40
C TRP A 2 1.15 -16.32 13.84
N ASP A 3 1.48 -17.13 14.87
CA ASP A 3 0.57 -18.14 15.41
C ASP A 3 -0.70 -17.54 16.05
N ALA A 4 -0.64 -16.31 16.57
CA ALA A 4 -1.80 -15.62 17.10
C ALA A 4 -2.74 -15.13 15.99
N VAL A 5 -2.19 -14.60 14.88
CA VAL A 5 -2.97 -14.12 13.74
C VAL A 5 -3.70 -15.26 13.02
N LEU A 6 -3.04 -16.42 12.88
CA LEU A 6 -3.66 -17.61 12.25
C LEU A 6 -4.57 -18.41 13.20
N GLY A 7 -4.49 -18.16 14.52
CA GLY A 7 -5.33 -18.81 15.52
C GLY A 7 -6.63 -18.07 15.80
N ASP A 8 -6.60 -16.73 15.71
CA ASP A 8 -7.74 -15.87 16.08
C ASP A 8 -8.67 -15.56 14.89
N PHE A 9 -8.24 -15.80 13.65
CA PHE A 9 -8.99 -15.50 12.42
C PHE A 9 -9.10 -16.71 11.49
N GLU A 10 -10.32 -17.05 11.08
CA GLU A 10 -10.55 -18.01 9.98
C GLU A 10 -10.39 -17.26 8.65
N LEU A 11 -9.26 -17.47 7.98
CA LEU A 11 -8.91 -16.79 6.73
C LEU A 11 -9.26 -17.63 5.51
N GLU A 12 -9.88 -17.02 4.51
CA GLU A 12 -10.06 -17.65 3.21
C GLU A 12 -8.71 -17.82 2.47
N GLU A 13 -8.66 -18.73 1.50
CA GLU A 13 -7.43 -19.03 0.73
C GLU A 13 -6.82 -17.78 0.08
N HIS A 14 -7.68 -16.88 -0.42
CA HIS A 14 -7.26 -15.64 -1.05
C HIS A 14 -6.67 -14.64 -0.03
N GLU A 15 -7.18 -14.62 1.20
CA GLU A 15 -6.65 -13.79 2.29
C GLU A 15 -5.31 -14.32 2.79
N LEU A 16 -5.18 -15.65 2.91
CA LEU A 16 -3.90 -16.29 3.21
C LEU A 16 -2.85 -15.99 2.14
N ALA A 17 -3.22 -15.94 0.87
CA ALA A 17 -2.32 -15.57 -0.22
C ALA A 17 -1.84 -14.11 -0.10
N LEU A 18 -2.76 -13.18 0.17
CA LEU A 18 -2.44 -11.77 0.41
C LEU A 18 -1.54 -11.59 1.64
N LEU A 19 -1.85 -12.30 2.72
CA LEU A 19 -1.13 -12.24 3.97
C LEU A 19 0.32 -12.77 3.82
N ARG A 20 0.52 -13.87 3.09
CA ARG A 20 1.86 -14.37 2.73
C ARG A 20 2.65 -13.34 1.90
N GLU A 21 1.99 -12.69 0.95
CA GLU A 21 2.64 -11.68 0.13
C GLU A 21 3.01 -10.42 0.94
N ALA A 22 2.18 -10.04 1.92
CA ALA A 22 2.50 -8.97 2.85
C ALA A 22 3.77 -9.28 3.65
N VAL A 23 3.92 -10.51 4.17
CA VAL A 23 5.13 -10.95 4.88
C VAL A 23 6.36 -10.85 4.00
N ARG A 24 6.30 -11.37 2.76
CA ARG A 24 7.41 -11.29 1.81
C ARG A 24 7.82 -9.84 1.53
N CYS A 25 6.85 -8.92 1.42
CA CYS A 25 7.12 -7.50 1.26
C CYS A 25 7.85 -6.93 2.47
N VAL A 26 7.45 -7.27 3.69
CA VAL A 26 8.12 -6.83 4.93
C VAL A 26 9.54 -7.39 5.01
N ASP A 27 9.74 -8.69 4.78
CA ASP A 27 11.07 -9.30 4.80
C ASP A 27 12.01 -8.67 3.77
N THR A 28 11.50 -8.35 2.58
CA THR A 28 12.28 -7.68 1.53
C THR A 28 12.60 -6.23 1.90
N LEU A 29 11.70 -5.51 2.59
CA LEU A 29 11.98 -4.17 3.11
C LEU A 29 13.12 -4.20 4.13
N ASP A 30 13.15 -5.19 5.02
CA ASP A 30 14.21 -5.35 6.02
C ASP A 30 15.57 -5.65 5.37
N GLN A 31 15.58 -6.49 4.32
CA GLN A 31 16.78 -6.73 3.52
C GLN A 31 17.29 -5.46 2.83
N LEU A 32 16.38 -4.67 2.24
CA LEU A 32 16.75 -3.40 1.60
C LEU A 32 17.29 -2.40 2.63
N ASP A 33 16.71 -2.32 3.83
CA ASP A 33 17.21 -1.46 4.91
C ASP A 33 18.61 -1.88 5.35
N ALA A 34 18.85 -3.19 5.50
CA ALA A 34 20.16 -3.73 5.84
C ALA A 34 21.21 -3.40 4.77
N ILE A 35 20.88 -3.52 3.48
CA ILE A 35 21.76 -3.15 2.36
C ILE A 35 22.08 -1.65 2.40
N VAL A 36 21.07 -0.80 2.53
CA VAL A 36 21.23 0.66 2.59
C VAL A 36 22.15 1.05 3.75
N ARG A 37 21.97 0.43 4.92
CA ARG A 37 22.81 0.69 6.10
C ARG A 37 24.24 0.19 5.96
N ALA A 38 24.45 -0.94 5.28
CA ALA A 38 25.76 -1.53 5.08
C ALA A 38 26.61 -0.77 4.05
N ASP A 39 25.98 -0.15 3.06
CA ASP A 39 26.67 0.59 1.99
C ASP A 39 27.10 2.00 2.46
N SER A 40 26.17 2.95 2.47
CA SER A 40 26.46 4.37 2.70
C SER A 40 25.39 5.10 3.52
N GLY A 41 24.31 4.40 3.88
CA GLY A 41 23.08 5.01 4.38
C GLY A 41 22.16 5.51 3.25
N PRO A 42 21.10 6.26 3.60
CA PRO A 42 20.05 6.63 2.64
C PRO A 42 20.49 7.59 1.54
N ILE A 43 21.57 8.34 1.79
CA ILE A 43 22.20 9.27 0.85
C ILE A 43 23.62 8.78 0.64
N ASP A 44 23.99 8.52 -0.61
CA ASP A 44 25.32 8.06 -0.97
C ASP A 44 26.37 9.19 -0.86
N PRO A 45 27.68 8.89 -0.94
CA PRO A 45 28.73 9.91 -0.85
C PRO A 45 28.69 10.97 -1.97
N SER A 46 27.97 10.71 -3.06
CA SER A 46 27.75 11.67 -4.16
C SER A 46 26.56 12.61 -3.89
N GLY A 47 25.86 12.44 -2.77
CA GLY A 47 24.68 13.22 -2.39
C GLY A 47 23.39 12.75 -3.05
N ARG A 48 23.38 11.57 -3.69
CA ARG A 48 22.18 11.00 -4.34
C ARG A 48 21.48 10.03 -3.39
N VAL A 49 20.17 9.86 -3.61
CA VAL A 49 19.39 8.87 -2.86
C VAL A 49 19.84 7.47 -3.26
N HIS A 50 20.16 6.63 -2.27
CA HIS A 50 20.58 5.25 -2.50
C HIS A 50 19.48 4.46 -3.25
N PRO A 51 19.78 3.68 -4.30
CA PRO A 51 18.78 2.95 -5.08
C PRO A 51 17.86 2.05 -4.24
N GLY A 52 18.40 1.40 -3.21
CA GLY A 52 17.61 0.61 -2.25
C GLY A 52 16.52 1.40 -1.52
N VAL A 53 16.71 2.71 -1.28
CA VAL A 53 15.67 3.57 -0.70
C VAL A 53 14.53 3.82 -1.70
N VAL A 54 14.85 3.91 -3.00
CA VAL A 54 13.87 4.09 -4.07
C VAL A 54 13.01 2.83 -4.20
N GLU A 55 13.64 1.65 -4.25
CA GLU A 55 12.92 0.37 -4.28
C GLU A 55 12.07 0.16 -3.03
N ALA A 56 12.59 0.48 -1.84
CA ALA A 56 11.83 0.41 -0.60
C ALA A 56 10.58 1.31 -0.61
N ARG A 57 10.61 2.46 -1.29
CA ARG A 57 9.41 3.31 -1.45
C ARG A 57 8.36 2.64 -2.32
N GLN A 58 8.75 2.01 -3.43
CA GLN A 58 7.83 1.29 -4.29
C GLN A 58 7.22 0.09 -3.57
N LEU A 59 8.04 -0.68 -2.85
CA LEU A 59 7.59 -1.86 -2.11
C LEU A 59 6.64 -1.49 -0.95
N ARG A 60 6.84 -0.35 -0.27
CA ARG A 60 5.89 0.17 0.71
C ARG A 60 4.53 0.51 0.10
N VAL A 61 4.49 1.03 -1.13
CA VAL A 61 3.22 1.29 -1.85
C VAL A 61 2.54 -0.03 -2.20
N THR A 62 3.29 -1.04 -2.64
CA THR A 62 2.77 -2.39 -2.89
C THR A 62 2.20 -3.00 -1.61
N LEU A 63 2.95 -2.96 -0.50
CA LEU A 63 2.49 -3.47 0.79
C LEU A 63 1.19 -2.79 1.24
N ALA A 64 1.08 -1.46 1.11
CA ALA A 64 -0.15 -0.74 1.43
C ALA A 64 -1.36 -1.23 0.59
N ARG A 65 -1.15 -1.57 -0.68
CA ARG A 65 -2.20 -2.12 -1.56
C ARG A 65 -2.59 -3.54 -1.15
N VAL A 66 -1.62 -4.39 -0.81
CA VAL A 66 -1.86 -5.76 -0.33
C VAL A 66 -2.65 -5.73 0.99
N LEU A 67 -2.23 -4.89 1.94
CA LEU A 67 -2.92 -4.74 3.23
C LEU A 67 -4.34 -4.19 3.06
N ALA A 68 -4.54 -3.21 2.17
CA ALA A 68 -5.88 -2.69 1.86
C ALA A 68 -6.79 -3.75 1.21
N ALA A 69 -6.22 -4.71 0.48
CA ALA A 69 -6.96 -5.81 -0.12
C ALA A 69 -7.38 -6.88 0.90
N LEU A 70 -6.63 -7.03 1.99
CA LEU A 70 -6.93 -7.97 3.08
C LEU A 70 -8.18 -7.57 3.90
N ARG A 71 -8.75 -6.37 3.67
CA ARG A 71 -9.97 -5.86 4.32
C ARG A 71 -10.02 -6.07 5.84
N LEU A 72 -8.87 -6.01 6.51
CA LEU A 72 -8.78 -6.19 7.96
C LEU A 72 -9.84 -5.30 8.65
N PRO A 73 -10.66 -5.87 9.55
CA PRO A 73 -11.57 -5.07 10.37
C PRO A 73 -10.77 -3.97 11.06
N SER A 74 -11.06 -2.71 10.73
CA SER A 74 -10.61 -1.59 11.55
C SER A 74 -11.42 -1.67 12.83
N GLY A 75 -10.78 -1.80 13.99
CA GLY A 75 -11.42 -2.08 15.29
C GLY A 75 -12.53 -1.13 15.78
N ASP A 76 -12.98 -0.20 14.94
CA ASP A 76 -14.16 0.64 15.07
C ASP A 76 -15.31 0.12 14.18
N GLU A 77 -15.68 -1.16 14.30
CA GLU A 77 -16.91 -1.68 13.67
C GLU A 77 -18.13 -1.43 14.56
N ASP A 78 -18.39 -0.15 14.85
CA ASP A 78 -19.74 0.32 15.17
C ASP A 78 -20.35 0.94 13.90
N GLU A 79 -21.33 0.23 13.36
CA GLU A 79 -22.37 0.67 12.42
C GLU A 79 -21.95 1.31 11.07
N ALA A 80 -22.12 0.50 10.02
CA ALA A 80 -22.74 0.91 8.75
C ALA A 80 -22.20 2.19 8.06
N ARG A 81 -20.88 2.38 8.01
CA ARG A 81 -20.29 3.30 7.02
C ARG A 81 -19.87 2.50 5.78
N PRO A 82 -20.45 2.75 4.59
CA PRO A 82 -19.99 2.08 3.37
C PRO A 82 -18.50 2.38 3.20
N GLN A 83 -17.66 1.33 3.30
CA GLN A 83 -16.22 1.41 3.09
C GLN A 83 -15.97 2.09 1.76
N ARG A 84 -15.63 3.39 1.82
CA ARG A 84 -15.29 4.16 0.63
C ARG A 84 -14.00 3.58 0.11
N ARG A 85 -14.06 2.93 -1.06
CA ARG A 85 -12.88 2.61 -1.85
C ARG A 85 -12.07 3.89 -2.04
N ALA A 86 -11.04 4.09 -1.23
CA ALA A 86 -9.94 4.96 -1.57
C ALA A 86 -9.16 4.24 -2.67
N GLY A 87 -9.74 4.21 -3.88
CA GLY A 87 -9.01 3.84 -5.07
C GLY A 87 -7.72 4.66 -5.06
N VAL A 88 -6.59 3.98 -5.18
CA VAL A 88 -5.29 4.61 -5.37
C VAL A 88 -5.42 5.47 -6.63
N ARG A 89 -5.81 6.74 -6.47
CA ARG A 89 -5.95 7.67 -7.57
C ARG A 89 -4.53 7.87 -8.09
N GLY A 90 -4.28 7.32 -9.28
CA GLY A 90 -3.08 7.58 -10.04
C GLY A 90 -2.85 9.09 -10.14
N THR A 91 -1.60 9.48 -9.95
CA THR A 91 -1.14 10.86 -9.99
C THR A 91 -0.98 11.33 -11.43
N TYR A 92 -2.06 11.34 -12.22
CA TYR A 92 -2.16 12.10 -13.47
C TYR A 92 -3.64 12.41 -13.78
N ALA A 93 -4.25 13.31 -13.01
CA ALA A 93 -5.41 14.06 -13.47
C ALA A 93 -4.92 15.43 -13.95
N THR A 94 -4.17 15.42 -15.05
CA THR A 94 -3.69 16.63 -15.72
C THR A 94 -4.66 16.96 -16.86
N GLY A 95 -5.54 17.93 -16.63
CA GLY A 95 -6.04 18.90 -17.62
C GLY A 95 -6.92 18.41 -18.78
N GLY A 96 -8.14 18.93 -18.84
CA GLY A 96 -8.86 19.15 -20.10
C GLY A 96 -10.20 18.42 -20.23
N GLY A 97 -11.25 18.96 -19.62
CA GLY A 97 -12.62 18.46 -19.79
C GLY A 97 -13.61 19.62 -19.85
N GLN A 98 -13.84 20.12 -21.07
CA GLN A 98 -14.81 21.14 -21.44
C GLN A 98 -16.21 20.82 -20.87
N ALA A 99 -16.81 21.79 -20.17
CA ALA A 99 -18.15 21.66 -19.61
C ALA A 99 -19.24 21.67 -20.71
N PRO A 100 -20.15 20.69 -20.75
CA PRO A 100 -21.32 20.79 -21.61
C PRO A 100 -22.36 21.74 -20.98
N ARG A 101 -22.62 22.86 -21.66
CA ARG A 101 -23.81 23.69 -21.43
C ARG A 101 -25.05 22.92 -21.86
N LEU A 102 -26.03 22.77 -20.97
CA LEU A 102 -27.39 22.41 -21.39
C LEU A 102 -28.41 23.42 -20.90
N ARG A 103 -29.26 23.82 -21.86
CA ARG A 103 -30.26 24.89 -21.81
C ARG A 103 -31.50 24.47 -21.03
N ARG A 104 -32.09 25.44 -20.34
CA ARG A 104 -33.43 25.37 -19.75
C ARG A 104 -34.49 25.35 -20.86
N VAL A 105 -35.43 24.42 -20.80
CA VAL A 105 -36.69 24.49 -21.56
C VAL A 105 -37.82 24.75 -20.56
N ARG A 106 -38.44 25.91 -20.78
CA ARG A 106 -39.70 26.47 -20.28
C ARG A 106 -40.12 26.13 -18.85
#